data_AF-A0A0G1MBF4-F1
#
_entry.id   AF-A0A0G1MBF4-F1
#
_cell.length_a   1.000
_cell.length_b   1.000
_cell.length_c   1.000
_cell.angle_alpha   90.00
_cell.angle_beta   90.00
_cell.angle_gamma   90.00
#
_symmetry.space_group_name_H-M   'P 1'
#
loop_
_entity.id
_entity.type
_entity.pdbx_description
1 polymer ?
#
loop_
_entity_poly.entity_id
_entity_poly.type
_entity_poly.pdbx_seq_one_letter_code
_entity_poly.pdbx_strand_id
1 'polypeptide(L)'
;MPFLPESFNNLAACNCDKTPTLLTLGFQILVIIAALFSFAVLRRYQKRILVHFLIIALGIGVFEIFTAPMWNSSHLGWWAYIYKDVSWILNLAWTTAILSTVVLVDHFCKRLPSRWRFFIYLIILTPAVFLAEIVLVNIGIRTYSPEVLHTVIGLMVFGVPIEALYYVPVFMSLVIAFYKYWTFYLEKRPIVPIKKTPWVRNLTIALIGVFFFEMMIEPMVVNVNLPSWSYIYRDISILISGAWIIIIWLAVNLVERFFLHFDLKWRFALYLLIGSLITYPLESWLMIHGYRVYGPSATANFSGFITPVTHIPIEVAFAVPMYLALVIAFIRYWEIVLDNKL
;
A
#
# COMPACT_ATOMS: atom_id res chain seq x y z
N MET A 1 5.31 19.10 28.63
CA MET A 1 6.30 18.00 28.61
C MET A 1 7.04 18.09 27.29
N PRO A 2 8.36 18.27 27.26
CA PRO A 2 9.08 18.61 26.04
C PRO A 2 9.37 17.33 25.23
N PHE A 3 8.48 17.00 24.30
CA PHE A 3 8.75 16.06 23.21
C PHE A 3 9.37 16.80 22.01
N LEU A 4 10.42 17.57 22.23
CA LEU A 4 11.26 18.06 21.14
C LEU A 4 12.68 17.55 21.42
N PRO A 5 13.12 16.48 20.75
CA PRO A 5 14.50 16.05 20.86
C PRO A 5 15.41 17.15 20.34
N GLU A 6 16.40 17.52 21.16
CA GLU A 6 17.58 18.27 20.75
C GLU A 6 18.31 17.52 19.63
N SER A 7 17.99 17.82 18.37
CA SER A 7 18.93 17.95 17.25
C SER A 7 18.17 18.05 15.92
N PHE A 8 17.73 19.26 15.56
CA PHE A 8 17.30 19.59 14.18
C PHE A 8 18.51 19.73 13.22
N ASN A 9 19.50 18.84 13.31
CA ASN A 9 20.63 18.74 12.38
C ASN A 9 20.49 17.55 11.41
N ASN A 10 19.33 16.88 11.37
CA ASN A 10 19.08 15.71 10.53
C ASN A 10 18.78 16.01 9.05
N LEU A 11 19.08 17.20 8.55
CA LEU A 11 19.09 17.45 7.08
C LEU A 11 20.15 16.59 6.35
N ALA A 12 21.06 15.92 7.09
CA ALA A 12 22.04 14.97 6.58
C ALA A 12 21.63 13.48 6.68
N ALA A 13 20.41 13.15 7.13
CA ALA A 13 20.03 11.76 7.44
C ALA A 13 19.60 10.89 6.23
N CYS A 14 19.66 11.39 4.99
CA CYS A 14 19.54 10.54 3.79
C CYS A 14 20.93 10.39 3.13
N ASN A 15 21.73 9.47 3.67
CA ASN A 15 23.08 9.14 3.20
C ASN A 15 23.09 7.92 2.26
N CYS A 16 22.03 7.70 1.49
CA CYS A 16 22.02 6.66 0.46
C CYS A 16 22.93 7.09 -0.70
N ASP A 17 23.88 6.23 -1.09
CA ASP A 17 24.71 6.48 -2.26
C ASP A 17 23.82 6.53 -3.51
N LYS A 18 23.79 7.69 -4.18
CA LYS A 18 23.03 7.90 -5.42
C LYS A 18 23.89 7.71 -6.66
N THR A 19 25.14 7.29 -6.51
CA THR A 19 26.06 7.10 -7.62
C THR A 19 25.64 5.87 -8.44
N PRO A 20 25.30 6.04 -9.73
CA PRO A 20 24.89 4.93 -10.57
C PRO A 20 26.07 3.99 -10.84
N THR A 21 25.82 2.69 -10.84
CA THR A 21 26.77 1.67 -11.29
C THR A 21 26.38 1.18 -12.69
N LEU A 22 27.30 0.52 -13.40
CA LEU A 22 26.99 -0.03 -14.73
C LEU A 22 25.83 -1.04 -14.69
N LEU A 23 25.76 -1.85 -13.63
CA LEU A 23 24.68 -2.82 -13.43
C LEU A 23 23.34 -2.12 -13.21
N THR A 24 23.30 -1.06 -12.39
CA THR A 24 22.05 -0.34 -12.11
C THR A 24 21.56 0.49 -13.31
N LEU A 25 22.48 1.02 -14.13
CA LEU A 25 22.12 1.63 -15.41
C LEU A 25 21.53 0.60 -16.39
N GLY A 26 22.15 -0.59 -16.49
CA GLY A 26 21.63 -1.69 -17.28
C GLY A 26 20.22 -2.11 -16.82
N PHE A 27 20.00 -2.21 -15.51
CA PHE A 27 18.69 -2.47 -14.92
C PHE A 27 17.65 -1.39 -15.30
N GLN A 28 17.99 -0.11 -15.18
CA GLN A 28 17.08 1.00 -15.53
C GLN A 28 16.65 0.94 -17.00
N ILE A 29 17.62 0.74 -17.91
CA ILE A 29 17.36 0.61 -19.34
C ILE A 29 16.45 -0.59 -19.60
N LEU A 30 16.72 -1.74 -18.97
CA LEU A 30 15.91 -2.94 -19.09
C LEU A 30 14.47 -2.71 -18.63
N VAL A 31 14.27 -2.05 -17.47
CA VAL A 31 12.92 -1.72 -16.96
C VAL A 31 12.16 -0.82 -17.94
N ILE A 32 12.81 0.21 -18.49
CA ILE A 32 12.18 1.12 -19.46
C ILE A 32 11.81 0.37 -20.74
N ILE A 33 12.71 -0.44 -21.30
CA ILE A 33 12.44 -1.24 -22.49
C ILE A 33 11.30 -2.24 -22.23
N ALA A 34 11.33 -2.94 -21.11
CA ALA A 34 10.29 -3.89 -20.71
C ALA A 34 8.92 -3.20 -20.55
N ALA A 35 8.89 -2.00 -19.95
CA ALA A 35 7.68 -1.21 -19.82
C ALA A 35 7.11 -0.77 -21.18
N LEU A 36 7.97 -0.25 -22.07
CA LEU A 36 7.57 0.15 -23.42
C LEU A 36 7.05 -1.05 -24.23
N PHE A 37 7.75 -2.18 -24.17
CA PHE A 37 7.35 -3.41 -24.83
C PHE A 37 6.01 -3.94 -24.29
N SER A 38 5.87 -4.02 -22.96
CA SER A 38 4.61 -4.40 -22.31
C SER A 38 3.48 -3.49 -22.76
N PHE A 39 3.67 -2.17 -22.73
CA PHE A 39 2.66 -1.21 -23.17
C PHE A 39 2.24 -1.42 -24.64
N ALA A 40 3.21 -1.69 -25.52
CA ALA A 40 2.98 -1.96 -26.94
C ALA A 40 2.21 -3.26 -27.19
N VAL A 41 2.38 -4.26 -26.34
CA VAL A 41 1.64 -5.54 -26.37
C VAL A 41 0.25 -5.38 -25.75
N LEU A 42 0.17 -4.84 -24.53
CA LEU A 42 -1.06 -4.73 -23.74
C LEU A 42 -2.10 -3.80 -24.36
N ARG A 43 -1.69 -2.78 -25.12
CA ARG A 43 -2.63 -1.90 -25.85
C ARG A 43 -3.54 -2.66 -26.83
N ARG A 44 -3.16 -3.87 -27.26
CA ARG A 44 -4.00 -4.74 -28.10
C ARG A 44 -5.15 -5.39 -27.33
N TYR A 45 -5.00 -5.53 -26.01
CA TYR A 45 -5.94 -6.24 -25.15
C TYR A 45 -6.80 -5.32 -24.29
N GLN A 46 -6.29 -4.14 -23.91
CA GLN A 46 -6.98 -3.18 -23.05
C GLN A 46 -7.02 -1.78 -23.67
N LYS A 47 -8.23 -1.22 -23.81
CA LYS A 47 -8.41 0.17 -24.21
C LYS A 47 -7.99 1.10 -23.08
N ARG A 48 -7.50 2.31 -23.41
CA ARG A 48 -7.05 3.32 -22.44
C ARG A 48 -5.99 2.80 -21.47
N ILE A 49 -5.10 1.92 -21.95
CA ILE A 49 -4.04 1.29 -21.14
C ILE A 49 -3.22 2.31 -20.33
N LEU A 50 -3.00 3.53 -20.84
CA LEU A 50 -2.33 4.60 -20.11
C LEU A 50 -3.06 4.98 -18.80
N VAL A 51 -4.39 5.06 -18.83
CA VAL A 51 -5.17 5.41 -17.63
C VAL A 51 -5.09 4.27 -16.61
N HIS A 52 -5.16 3.02 -17.06
CA HIS A 52 -4.99 1.86 -16.19
C HIS A 52 -3.58 1.83 -15.57
N PHE A 53 -2.56 2.12 -16.37
CA PHE A 53 -1.18 2.26 -15.91
C PHE A 53 -1.06 3.34 -14.83
N LEU A 54 -1.61 4.54 -15.06
CA LEU A 54 -1.52 5.65 -14.11
C LEU A 54 -2.22 5.35 -12.76
N ILE A 55 -3.34 4.62 -12.77
CA ILE A 55 -4.03 4.25 -11.52
C ILE A 55 -3.22 3.23 -10.73
N ILE A 56 -2.62 2.25 -11.40
CA ILE A 56 -1.74 1.28 -10.72
C ILE A 56 -0.51 2.01 -10.19
N ALA A 57 0.13 2.87 -10.99
CA ALA A 57 1.29 3.67 -10.57
C ALA A 57 0.97 4.58 -9.37
N LEU A 58 -0.25 5.11 -9.29
CA LEU A 58 -0.73 5.86 -8.13
C LEU A 58 -0.87 4.95 -6.91
N GLY A 59 -1.49 3.77 -7.05
CA GLY A 59 -1.63 2.81 -5.95
C GLY A 59 -0.28 2.32 -5.40
N ILE A 60 0.68 2.03 -6.29
CA ILE A 60 2.04 1.66 -5.92
C ILE A 60 2.79 2.86 -5.34
N GLY A 61 2.64 4.06 -5.91
CA GLY A 61 3.27 5.26 -5.39
C GLY A 61 2.82 5.60 -3.97
N VAL A 62 1.52 5.48 -3.69
CA VAL A 62 0.95 5.62 -2.34
C VAL A 62 1.60 4.64 -1.38
N PHE A 63 1.75 3.38 -1.80
CA PHE A 63 2.44 2.38 -1.00
C PHE A 63 3.91 2.70 -0.78
N GLU A 64 4.69 2.90 -1.85
CA GLU A 64 6.14 3.12 -1.79
C GLU A 64 6.50 4.35 -0.96
N ILE A 65 5.72 5.44 -1.02
CA ILE A 65 5.91 6.61 -0.16
C ILE A 65 5.77 6.24 1.31
N PHE A 66 4.77 5.43 1.62
CA PHE A 66 4.46 5.08 2.98
C PHE A 66 5.42 4.05 3.56
N THR A 67 5.83 3.07 2.77
CA THR A 67 6.78 2.03 3.16
C THR A 67 8.23 2.40 2.86
N ALA A 68 8.51 3.63 2.43
CA ALA A 68 9.86 4.12 2.20
C ALA A 68 10.81 3.88 3.39
N PRO A 69 10.38 3.99 4.67
CA PRO A 69 11.25 3.68 5.80
C PRO A 69 11.66 2.21 5.94
N MET A 70 10.98 1.28 5.26
CA MET A 70 11.25 -0.15 5.38
C MET A 70 12.47 -0.59 4.58
N TRP A 71 12.87 0.18 3.57
CA TRP A 71 13.99 -0.15 2.69
C TRP A 71 14.75 1.09 2.25
N ASN A 72 16.04 0.92 2.00
CA ASN A 72 16.85 1.95 1.37
C ASN A 72 17.10 1.58 -0.08
N SER A 73 16.79 2.52 -0.97
CA SER A 73 17.06 2.40 -2.40
C SER A 73 18.32 3.19 -2.74
N SER A 74 19.31 2.51 -3.31
CA SER A 74 20.63 3.09 -3.60
C SER A 74 21.03 2.87 -5.06
N HIS A 75 22.05 3.62 -5.49
CA HIS A 75 22.77 3.44 -6.75
C HIS A 75 21.95 3.61 -8.04
N LEU A 76 20.75 4.21 -8.00
CA LEU A 76 19.93 4.43 -9.21
C LEU A 76 20.24 5.74 -9.96
N GLY A 77 21.13 6.59 -9.46
CA GLY A 77 21.30 7.95 -10.00
C GLY A 77 20.28 8.92 -9.39
N TRP A 78 20.70 10.17 -9.15
CA TRP A 78 19.85 11.18 -8.50
C TRP A 78 18.54 11.45 -9.25
N TRP A 79 18.50 11.22 -10.56
CA TRP A 79 17.31 11.39 -11.41
C TRP A 79 16.24 10.32 -11.19
N ALA A 80 16.57 9.17 -10.60
CA ALA A 80 15.68 8.03 -10.47
C ALA A 80 14.73 8.12 -9.27
N TYR A 81 14.91 9.12 -8.39
CA TYR A 81 14.19 9.27 -7.13
C TYR A 81 13.12 10.38 -7.23
N ILE A 82 11.91 10.09 -6.75
CA ILE A 82 10.80 11.06 -6.64
C ILE A 82 10.80 11.71 -5.26
N TYR A 83 10.91 10.89 -4.23
CA TYR A 83 10.82 11.33 -2.83
C TYR A 83 11.70 10.43 -1.97
N LYS A 84 12.79 10.98 -1.43
CA LYS A 84 13.77 10.20 -0.64
C LYS A 84 14.24 8.95 -1.38
N ASP A 85 13.93 7.77 -0.88
CA ASP A 85 14.29 6.47 -1.44
C ASP A 85 13.22 5.88 -2.38
N VAL A 86 12.12 6.61 -2.60
CA VAL A 86 11.07 6.23 -3.56
C VAL A 86 11.55 6.49 -4.98
N SER A 87 11.69 5.42 -5.76
CA SER A 87 12.16 5.49 -7.14
C SER A 87 11.04 5.40 -8.17
N TRP A 88 11.04 6.28 -9.17
CA TRP A 88 10.10 6.14 -10.30
C TRP A 88 10.43 4.95 -11.21
N ILE A 89 11.69 4.51 -11.24
CA ILE A 89 12.11 3.31 -11.98
C ILE A 89 11.49 2.07 -11.34
N LEU A 90 11.58 1.93 -10.01
CA LEU A 90 10.96 0.81 -9.30
C LEU A 90 9.43 0.87 -9.42
N ASN A 91 8.83 2.05 -9.27
CA ASN A 91 7.39 2.22 -9.48
C ASN A 91 6.97 1.82 -10.90
N LEU A 92 7.75 2.20 -11.93
CA LEU A 92 7.53 1.78 -13.32
C LEU A 92 7.62 0.25 -13.49
N ALA A 93 8.63 -0.40 -12.87
CA ALA A 93 8.80 -1.84 -12.90
C ALA A 93 7.59 -2.57 -12.29
N TRP A 94 7.20 -2.19 -11.07
CA TRP A 94 6.07 -2.81 -10.37
C TRP A 94 4.74 -2.55 -11.08
N THR A 95 4.51 -1.32 -11.56
CA THR A 95 3.31 -0.96 -12.32
C THR A 95 3.19 -1.82 -13.57
N THR A 96 4.30 -1.98 -14.30
CA THR A 96 4.35 -2.80 -15.51
C THR A 96 4.06 -4.26 -15.19
N ALA A 97 4.67 -4.81 -14.14
CA ALA A 97 4.46 -6.20 -13.73
C ALA A 97 2.99 -6.46 -13.35
N ILE A 98 2.39 -5.61 -12.51
CA ILE A 98 0.99 -5.73 -12.09
C ILE A 98 0.06 -5.59 -13.30
N LEU A 99 0.23 -4.55 -14.11
CA LEU A 99 -0.63 -4.29 -15.27
C LEU A 99 -0.57 -5.44 -16.28
N SER A 100 0.63 -5.96 -16.55
CA SER A 100 0.84 -7.11 -17.44
C SER A 100 0.12 -8.34 -16.93
N THR A 101 0.34 -8.71 -15.67
CA THR A 101 -0.33 -9.88 -15.07
C THR A 101 -1.84 -9.72 -15.10
N VAL A 102 -2.37 -8.58 -14.68
CA VAL A 102 -3.81 -8.38 -14.59
C VAL A 102 -4.47 -8.42 -15.97
N VAL A 103 -3.91 -7.71 -16.96
CA VAL A 103 -4.47 -7.69 -18.33
C VAL A 103 -4.38 -9.07 -18.99
N LEU A 104 -3.26 -9.78 -18.84
CA LEU A 104 -3.09 -11.11 -19.43
C LEU A 104 -4.01 -12.13 -18.78
N VAL A 105 -4.11 -12.17 -17.44
CA VAL A 105 -5.04 -13.06 -16.74
C VAL A 105 -6.49 -12.70 -17.07
N ASP A 106 -6.84 -11.43 -17.14
CA ASP A 106 -8.17 -11.02 -17.60
C ASP A 106 -8.46 -11.44 -19.03
N HIS A 107 -7.44 -11.49 -19.89
CA HIS A 107 -7.59 -11.91 -21.26
C HIS A 107 -7.72 -13.43 -21.42
N PHE A 108 -6.86 -14.21 -20.76
CA PHE A 108 -6.80 -15.66 -20.91
C PHE A 108 -7.79 -16.40 -20.00
N CYS A 109 -8.13 -15.83 -18.83
CA CYS A 109 -9.04 -16.42 -17.85
C CYS A 109 -10.41 -15.74 -17.82
N LYS A 110 -10.89 -15.18 -18.94
CA LYS A 110 -12.19 -14.46 -19.06
C LYS A 110 -13.39 -15.24 -18.51
N ARG A 111 -13.35 -16.57 -18.58
CA ARG A 111 -14.44 -17.46 -18.12
C ARG A 111 -14.52 -17.57 -16.60
N LEU A 112 -13.44 -17.23 -15.89
CA LEU A 112 -13.41 -17.29 -14.44
C LEU A 112 -14.05 -16.03 -13.84
N PRO A 113 -14.84 -16.18 -12.75
CA PRO A 113 -15.38 -15.03 -12.04
C PRO A 113 -14.24 -14.18 -11.47
N SER A 114 -14.54 -12.90 -11.25
CA SER A 114 -13.55 -11.89 -10.86
C SER A 114 -12.77 -12.27 -9.60
N ARG A 115 -13.42 -12.91 -8.63
CA ARG A 115 -12.77 -13.42 -7.39
C ARG A 115 -11.65 -14.42 -7.65
N TRP A 116 -11.82 -15.35 -8.61
CA TRP A 116 -10.80 -16.37 -8.89
C TRP A 116 -9.65 -15.78 -9.70
N ARG A 117 -9.95 -14.86 -10.62
CA ARG A 117 -8.91 -14.11 -11.32
C ARG A 117 -8.06 -13.30 -10.34
N PHE A 118 -8.67 -12.73 -9.29
CA PHE A 118 -7.94 -12.02 -8.24
C PHE A 118 -6.84 -12.87 -7.59
N PHE A 119 -7.19 -14.10 -7.18
CA PHE A 119 -6.21 -15.04 -6.62
C PHE A 119 -5.15 -15.47 -7.63
N ILE A 120 -5.52 -15.66 -8.91
CA ILE A 120 -4.55 -15.97 -9.96
C ILE A 120 -3.54 -14.83 -10.14
N TYR A 121 -3.97 -13.57 -10.07
CA TYR A 121 -3.02 -12.44 -10.11
C TYR A 121 -1.99 -12.56 -8.98
N LEU A 122 -2.43 -12.87 -7.75
CA LEU A 122 -1.55 -13.01 -6.59
C LEU A 122 -0.59 -14.21 -6.73
N ILE A 123 -1.09 -15.35 -7.22
CA ILE A 123 -0.27 -16.56 -7.44
C ILE A 123 0.85 -16.31 -8.45
N ILE A 124 0.59 -15.49 -9.49
CA ILE A 124 1.60 -15.15 -10.49
C ILE A 124 2.54 -14.06 -9.96
N LEU A 125 2.00 -13.01 -9.32
CA LEU A 125 2.80 -11.87 -8.87
C LEU A 125 3.70 -12.21 -7.68
N THR A 126 3.26 -13.06 -6.76
CA THR A 126 4.05 -13.41 -5.57
C THR A 126 5.44 -13.95 -5.91
N PRO A 127 5.58 -15.04 -6.70
CA PRO A 127 6.89 -15.54 -7.09
C PRO A 127 7.63 -14.56 -8.00
N ALA A 128 6.94 -13.86 -8.91
CA ALA A 128 7.59 -12.91 -9.82
C ALA A 128 8.24 -11.73 -9.07
N VAL A 129 7.53 -11.17 -8.09
CA VAL A 129 8.00 -10.07 -7.25
C VAL A 129 9.11 -10.55 -6.32
N PHE A 130 8.97 -11.74 -5.72
CA PHE A 130 10.02 -12.31 -4.88
C PHE A 130 11.33 -12.50 -5.65
N LEU A 131 11.26 -13.03 -6.89
CA LEU A 131 12.43 -13.15 -7.77
C LEU A 131 13.00 -11.77 -8.17
N ALA A 132 12.14 -10.80 -8.47
CA ALA A 132 12.58 -9.45 -8.79
C ALA A 132 13.28 -8.80 -7.58
N GLU A 133 12.76 -8.98 -6.37
CA GLU A 133 13.36 -8.49 -5.14
C GLU A 133 14.74 -9.11 -4.90
N ILE A 134 14.93 -10.41 -5.16
CA ILE A 134 16.24 -11.06 -5.13
C ILE A 134 17.21 -10.33 -6.07
N VAL A 135 16.80 -10.03 -7.30
CA VAL A 135 17.63 -9.30 -8.26
C VAL A 135 17.97 -7.90 -7.75
N LEU A 136 16.99 -7.16 -7.20
CA LEU A 136 17.20 -5.81 -6.66
C LEU A 136 18.19 -5.79 -5.50
N VAL A 137 18.09 -6.74 -4.56
CA VAL A 137 19.01 -6.85 -3.43
C VAL A 137 20.41 -7.23 -3.89
N ASN A 138 20.54 -8.21 -4.79
CA ASN A 138 21.86 -8.68 -5.26
C ASN A 138 22.60 -7.68 -6.14
N ILE A 139 21.88 -6.80 -6.86
CA ILE A 139 22.49 -5.68 -7.61
C ILE A 139 22.82 -4.50 -6.68
N GLY A 140 22.38 -4.53 -5.43
CA GLY A 140 22.60 -3.45 -4.46
C GLY A 140 21.68 -2.24 -4.67
N ILE A 141 20.54 -2.44 -5.35
CA ILE A 141 19.51 -1.39 -5.51
C ILE A 141 18.71 -1.26 -4.22
N ARG A 142 18.36 -2.37 -3.56
CA ARG A 142 17.53 -2.36 -2.35
C ARG A 142 18.24 -3.01 -1.18
N THR A 143 18.09 -2.42 0.00
CA THR A 143 18.48 -3.01 1.28
C THR A 143 17.37 -2.84 2.30
N TYR A 144 17.24 -3.77 3.25
CA TYR A 144 16.22 -3.69 4.29
C TYR A 144 16.68 -2.82 5.45
N SER A 145 15.74 -2.07 6.02
CA SER A 145 15.96 -1.35 7.28
C SER A 145 16.23 -2.32 8.44
N PRO A 146 16.96 -1.88 9.49
CA PRO A 146 17.15 -2.69 10.69
C PRO A 146 15.83 -3.18 11.28
N GLU A 147 14.80 -2.35 11.29
CA GLU A 147 13.48 -2.70 11.82
C GLU A 147 12.88 -3.89 11.07
N VAL A 148 12.92 -3.90 9.73
CA VAL A 148 12.49 -5.07 8.94
C VAL A 148 13.33 -6.30 9.26
N LEU A 149 14.65 -6.15 9.39
CA LEU A 149 15.54 -7.26 9.72
C LEU A 149 15.33 -7.83 11.13
N HIS A 150 14.84 -7.02 12.07
CA HIS A 150 14.49 -7.45 13.42
C HIS A 150 13.14 -8.16 13.49
N THR A 151 12.23 -7.87 12.55
CA THR A 151 10.93 -8.55 12.50
C THR A 151 10.99 -9.87 11.71
N VAL A 152 12.02 -10.16 10.91
CA VAL A 152 12.11 -11.45 10.20
C VAL A 152 12.65 -12.56 11.11
N ILE A 153 12.27 -13.81 10.85
CA ILE A 153 12.72 -15.00 11.60
C ILE A 153 14.18 -15.39 11.30
N GLY A 154 14.86 -14.62 10.43
CA GLY A 154 16.27 -14.82 10.05
C GLY A 154 16.50 -15.75 8.87
N LEU A 155 15.46 -16.36 8.28
CA LEU A 155 15.59 -17.18 7.08
C LEU A 155 15.65 -16.29 5.83
N MET A 156 16.85 -16.23 5.21
CA MET A 156 17.12 -15.47 4.00
C MET A 156 17.30 -16.39 2.79
N VAL A 157 16.68 -16.05 1.67
CA VAL A 157 16.85 -16.71 0.37
C VAL A 157 17.48 -15.71 -0.58
N PHE A 158 18.75 -15.93 -0.94
CA PHE A 158 19.53 -15.01 -1.78
C PHE A 158 19.50 -13.55 -1.28
N GLY A 159 19.54 -13.34 0.04
CA GLY A 159 19.52 -12.02 0.66
C GLY A 159 18.12 -11.44 0.91
N VAL A 160 17.05 -12.12 0.50
CA VAL A 160 15.67 -11.69 0.71
C VAL A 160 15.03 -12.53 1.84
N PRO A 161 14.38 -11.90 2.84
CA PRO A 161 13.67 -12.64 3.89
C PRO A 161 12.52 -13.49 3.33
N ILE A 162 12.35 -14.71 3.85
CA ILE A 162 11.28 -15.61 3.42
C ILE A 162 9.88 -15.01 3.69
N GLU A 163 9.77 -14.12 4.67
CA GLU A 163 8.58 -13.36 5.01
C GLU A 163 8.03 -12.57 3.82
N ALA A 164 8.88 -12.18 2.87
CA ALA A 164 8.44 -11.53 1.64
C ALA A 164 7.39 -12.37 0.89
N LEU A 165 7.39 -13.71 1.02
CA LEU A 165 6.38 -14.58 0.42
C LEU A 165 4.95 -14.37 0.96
N TYR A 166 4.78 -13.88 2.19
CA TYR A 166 3.45 -13.50 2.70
C TYR A 166 3.22 -11.98 2.68
N TYR A 167 4.26 -11.15 2.77
CA TYR A 167 4.12 -9.69 2.64
C TYR A 167 3.72 -9.27 1.23
N VAL A 168 4.32 -9.87 0.20
CA VAL A 168 4.01 -9.56 -1.21
C VAL A 168 2.53 -9.76 -1.53
N PRO A 169 1.88 -10.91 -1.24
CA PRO A 169 0.47 -11.07 -1.56
C PRO A 169 -0.44 -10.15 -0.75
N VAL A 170 -0.08 -9.78 0.48
CA VAL A 170 -0.81 -8.78 1.29
C VAL A 170 -0.77 -7.41 0.61
N PHE A 171 0.42 -6.93 0.26
CA PHE A 171 0.62 -5.67 -0.45
C PHE A 171 -0.10 -5.67 -1.81
N MET A 172 0.14 -6.70 -2.62
CA MET A 172 -0.44 -6.82 -3.95
C MET A 172 -1.96 -6.88 -3.88
N SER A 173 -2.55 -7.47 -2.84
CA SER A 173 -3.99 -7.48 -2.65
C SER A 173 -4.55 -6.05 -2.52
N LEU A 174 -3.90 -5.19 -1.73
CA LEU A 174 -4.36 -3.80 -1.55
C LEU A 174 -4.24 -2.99 -2.84
N VAL A 175 -3.10 -3.08 -3.54
CA VAL A 175 -2.87 -2.31 -4.78
C VAL A 175 -3.74 -2.81 -5.94
N ILE A 176 -3.85 -4.13 -6.12
CA ILE A 176 -4.69 -4.70 -7.18
C ILE A 176 -6.15 -4.36 -6.91
N ALA A 177 -6.63 -4.46 -5.67
CA ALA A 177 -8.01 -4.11 -5.35
C ALA A 177 -8.26 -2.61 -5.51
N PHE A 178 -7.29 -1.75 -5.17
CA PHE A 178 -7.35 -0.32 -5.47
C PHE A 178 -7.53 -0.08 -6.97
N TYR A 179 -6.68 -0.67 -7.80
CA TYR A 179 -6.81 -0.58 -9.25
C TYR A 179 -8.16 -1.10 -9.75
N LYS A 180 -8.56 -2.31 -9.33
CA LYS A 180 -9.80 -2.95 -9.77
C LYS A 180 -11.05 -2.19 -9.35
N TYR A 181 -11.05 -1.58 -8.17
CA TYR A 181 -12.12 -0.68 -7.74
C TYR A 181 -12.33 0.45 -8.76
N TRP A 182 -11.26 1.13 -9.16
CA TRP A 182 -11.34 2.20 -10.14
C TRP A 182 -11.69 1.74 -11.55
N THR A 183 -11.40 0.48 -11.91
CA THR A 183 -11.87 -0.06 -13.20
C THR A 183 -13.39 -0.06 -13.34
N PHE A 184 -14.15 -0.20 -12.24
CA PHE A 184 -15.61 -0.07 -12.29
C PHE A 184 -16.06 1.31 -12.77
N TYR A 185 -15.38 2.37 -12.31
CA TYR A 185 -15.63 3.73 -12.75
C TYR A 185 -15.18 3.96 -14.20
N LEU A 186 -13.95 3.54 -14.55
CA LEU A 186 -13.40 3.76 -15.89
C LEU A 186 -14.19 3.08 -17.00
N GLU A 187 -14.62 1.85 -16.74
CA GLU A 187 -15.36 1.03 -17.70
C GLU A 187 -16.88 1.27 -17.64
N LYS A 188 -17.34 2.18 -16.77
CA LYS A 188 -18.76 2.49 -16.55
C LYS A 188 -19.60 1.23 -16.31
N ARG A 189 -19.07 0.26 -15.56
CA ARG A 189 -19.80 -0.97 -15.28
C ARG A 189 -21.00 -0.65 -14.39
N PRO A 190 -22.20 -1.12 -14.72
CA PRO A 190 -23.37 -0.92 -13.87
C PRO A 190 -23.16 -1.69 -12.56
N ILE A 191 -23.16 -0.98 -11.44
CA ILE A 191 -23.11 -1.57 -10.09
C ILE A 191 -24.53 -1.52 -9.55
N VAL A 192 -25.10 -2.68 -9.24
CA VAL A 192 -26.44 -2.76 -8.66
C VAL A 192 -26.33 -2.48 -7.15
N PRO A 193 -27.01 -1.44 -6.64
CA PRO A 193 -27.05 -1.19 -5.20
C PRO A 193 -27.89 -2.28 -4.52
N ILE A 194 -27.36 -2.87 -3.43
CA ILE A 194 -28.07 -3.88 -2.66
C ILE A 194 -28.85 -3.23 -1.52
N LYS A 195 -30.14 -3.52 -1.41
CA LYS A 195 -31.02 -3.00 -0.34
C LYS A 195 -30.67 -3.52 1.06
N LYS A 196 -30.19 -4.76 1.17
CA LYS A 196 -29.77 -5.38 2.43
C LYS A 196 -28.30 -5.76 2.36
N THR A 197 -27.45 -4.94 2.97
CA THR A 197 -26.03 -5.22 3.07
C THR A 197 -25.83 -6.38 4.05
N PRO A 198 -25.15 -7.47 3.65
CA PRO A 198 -24.82 -8.55 4.58
C PRO A 198 -23.72 -8.06 5.52
N TRP A 199 -24.12 -7.39 6.61
CA TRP A 199 -23.24 -6.80 7.62
C TRP A 199 -22.06 -7.70 7.90
N VAL A 200 -22.29 -8.96 8.28
CA VAL A 200 -21.23 -9.85 8.81
C VAL A 200 -20.13 -10.03 7.78
N ARG A 201 -20.51 -10.27 6.52
CA ARG A 201 -19.55 -10.40 5.41
C ARG A 201 -18.76 -9.11 5.21
N ASN A 202 -19.42 -7.95 5.21
CA ASN A 202 -18.75 -6.66 5.02
C ASN A 202 -17.80 -6.34 6.17
N LEU A 203 -18.19 -6.68 7.41
CA LEU A 203 -17.33 -6.57 8.59
C LEU A 203 -16.11 -7.49 8.48
N THR A 204 -16.29 -8.73 7.99
CA THR A 204 -15.16 -9.66 7.74
C THR A 204 -14.22 -9.13 6.67
N ILE A 205 -14.73 -8.56 5.59
CA ILE A 205 -13.90 -7.94 4.54
C ILE A 205 -13.13 -6.74 5.11
N ALA A 206 -13.77 -5.90 5.92
CA ALA A 206 -13.12 -4.80 6.62
C ALA A 206 -12.02 -5.29 7.55
N LEU A 207 -12.27 -6.35 8.32
CA LEU A 207 -11.27 -7.00 9.17
C LEU A 207 -10.06 -7.45 8.35
N ILE A 208 -10.26 -8.14 7.23
CA ILE A 208 -9.16 -8.60 6.37
C ILE A 208 -8.39 -7.41 5.80
N GLY A 209 -9.07 -6.37 5.32
CA GLY A 209 -8.43 -5.19 4.74
C GLY A 209 -7.59 -4.41 5.76
N VAL A 210 -8.11 -4.22 6.98
CA VAL A 210 -7.36 -3.59 8.08
C VAL A 210 -6.20 -4.47 8.53
N PHE A 211 -6.41 -5.79 8.64
CA PHE A 211 -5.35 -6.71 9.02
C PHE A 211 -4.20 -6.70 8.00
N PHE A 212 -4.51 -6.67 6.69
CA PHE A 212 -3.51 -6.52 5.64
C PHE A 212 -2.73 -5.22 5.75
N PHE A 213 -3.40 -4.13 6.09
CA PHE A 213 -2.74 -2.86 6.36
C PHE A 213 -1.84 -2.92 7.60
N GLU A 214 -2.32 -3.46 8.72
CA GLU A 214 -1.53 -3.58 9.96
C GLU A 214 -0.31 -4.47 9.76
N MET A 215 -0.45 -5.58 9.02
CA MET A 215 0.71 -6.40 8.59
C MET A 215 1.70 -5.55 7.80
N MET A 216 1.23 -4.81 6.79
CA MET A 216 2.09 -4.01 5.92
C MET A 216 2.93 -2.96 6.68
N ILE A 217 2.44 -2.44 7.81
CA ILE A 217 3.11 -1.38 8.58
C ILE A 217 3.83 -1.88 9.83
N GLU A 218 3.72 -3.16 10.14
CA GLU A 218 4.26 -3.76 11.36
C GLU A 218 5.74 -3.41 11.57
N PRO A 219 6.62 -3.44 10.55
CA PRO A 219 8.03 -3.06 10.77
C PRO A 219 8.25 -1.58 11.06
N MET A 220 7.28 -0.71 10.78
CA MET A 220 7.42 0.74 10.92
C MET A 220 6.80 1.31 12.18
N VAL A 221 5.79 0.63 12.72
CA VAL A 221 4.95 1.15 13.80
C VAL A 221 4.78 0.07 14.85
N VAL A 222 5.24 0.37 16.05
CA VAL A 222 5.12 -0.50 17.22
C VAL A 222 3.96 -0.01 18.07
N ASN A 223 2.96 -0.87 18.31
CA ASN A 223 1.94 -0.57 19.30
C ASN A 223 2.47 -1.00 20.68
N VAL A 224 2.55 -0.06 21.62
CA VAL A 224 3.12 -0.30 22.96
C VAL A 224 2.14 0.14 24.06
N ASN A 225 2.43 -0.21 25.31
CA ASN A 225 1.62 0.15 26.48
C ASN A 225 0.17 -0.36 26.46
N LEU A 226 -0.12 -1.37 25.66
CA LEU A 226 -1.42 -2.05 25.66
C LEU A 226 -1.38 -3.32 26.54
N PRO A 227 -2.54 -3.80 27.02
CA PRO A 227 -2.60 -5.08 27.71
C PRO A 227 -2.03 -6.21 26.83
N SER A 228 -1.21 -7.08 27.42
CA SER A 228 -0.52 -8.17 26.70
C SER A 228 -1.46 -9.12 25.95
N TRP A 229 -2.67 -9.34 26.48
CA TRP A 229 -3.70 -10.16 25.83
C TRP A 229 -4.24 -9.57 24.53
N SER A 230 -4.04 -8.27 24.30
CA SER A 230 -4.57 -7.59 23.11
C SER A 230 -3.71 -7.83 21.86
N TYR A 231 -2.47 -8.27 22.01
CA TYR A 231 -1.56 -8.51 20.89
C TYR A 231 -1.88 -9.86 20.23
N ILE A 232 -2.19 -9.82 18.93
CA ILE A 232 -2.58 -11.01 18.16
C ILE A 232 -1.46 -11.53 17.28
N TYR A 233 -0.59 -10.63 16.81
CA TYR A 233 0.56 -10.96 15.98
C TYR A 233 1.63 -9.89 16.22
N ARG A 234 2.67 -10.25 16.98
CA ARG A 234 3.74 -9.33 17.36
C ARG A 234 3.15 -8.03 17.93
N ASP A 235 3.36 -6.91 17.26
CA ASP A 235 2.90 -5.60 17.70
C ASP A 235 1.49 -5.24 17.22
N ILE A 236 0.82 -6.09 16.43
CA ILE A 236 -0.56 -5.87 16.00
C ILE A 236 -1.51 -6.15 17.16
N SER A 237 -2.26 -5.13 17.58
CA SER A 237 -3.24 -5.23 18.68
C SER A 237 -4.69 -5.28 18.17
N ILE A 238 -5.47 -6.22 18.69
CA ILE A 238 -6.91 -6.34 18.43
C ILE A 238 -7.71 -5.10 18.85
N LEU A 239 -7.23 -4.36 19.85
CA LEU A 239 -7.89 -3.14 20.32
C LEU A 239 -7.80 -2.03 19.26
N ILE A 240 -6.58 -1.77 18.79
CA ILE A 240 -6.30 -0.75 17.77
C ILE A 240 -6.88 -1.17 16.42
N SER A 241 -6.59 -2.39 15.96
CA SER A 241 -7.15 -2.91 14.72
C SER A 241 -8.67 -2.97 14.77
N GLY A 242 -9.26 -3.35 15.91
CA GLY A 242 -10.71 -3.34 16.12
C GLY A 242 -11.32 -1.95 16.01
N ALA A 243 -10.67 -0.94 16.57
CA ALA A 243 -11.08 0.46 16.42
C ALA A 243 -11.05 0.89 14.94
N TRP A 244 -9.97 0.59 14.21
CA TRP A 244 -9.88 0.90 12.77
C TRP A 244 -10.96 0.20 11.94
N ILE A 245 -11.22 -1.07 12.22
CA ILE A 245 -12.28 -1.84 11.55
C ILE A 245 -13.63 -1.15 11.75
N ILE A 246 -13.96 -0.77 12.99
CA ILE A 246 -15.24 -0.11 13.31
C ILE A 246 -15.33 1.25 12.60
N ILE A 247 -14.28 2.07 12.64
CA ILE A 247 -14.28 3.40 12.02
C ILE A 247 -14.47 3.29 10.51
N ILE A 248 -13.71 2.42 9.84
CA ILE A 248 -13.78 2.25 8.38
C ILE A 248 -15.14 1.66 7.99
N TRP A 249 -15.61 0.64 8.73
CA TRP A 249 -16.91 0.04 8.50
C TRP A 249 -18.05 1.05 8.67
N LEU A 250 -18.04 1.86 9.73
CA LEU A 250 -19.03 2.91 9.95
C LEU A 250 -18.97 3.98 8.86
N ALA A 251 -17.78 4.44 8.48
CA ALA A 251 -17.61 5.45 7.42
C ALA A 251 -18.19 4.95 6.09
N VAL A 252 -17.90 3.70 5.72
CA VAL A 252 -18.45 3.07 4.50
C VAL A 252 -19.97 2.96 4.56
N ASN A 253 -20.53 2.45 5.67
CA ASN A 253 -21.98 2.29 5.80
C ASN A 253 -22.71 3.64 5.87
N LEU A 254 -22.12 4.66 6.48
CA LEU A 254 -22.70 6.01 6.55
C LEU A 254 -22.83 6.59 5.14
N VAL A 255 -21.76 6.52 4.34
CA VAL A 255 -21.77 7.03 2.97
C VAL A 255 -22.72 6.21 2.08
N GLU A 256 -22.72 4.88 2.21
CA GLU A 256 -23.65 4.00 1.48
C GLU A 256 -25.10 4.08 1.98
N ARG A 257 -25.38 4.75 3.09
CA ARG A 257 -26.77 4.96 3.53
C ARG A 257 -27.30 6.30 3.06
N PHE A 258 -26.50 7.35 3.19
CA PHE A 258 -26.96 8.73 2.95
C PHE A 258 -26.59 9.28 1.56
N PHE A 259 -25.54 8.75 0.93
CA PHE A 259 -24.97 9.30 -0.31
C PHE A 259 -24.97 8.29 -1.46
N LEU A 260 -25.91 7.35 -1.49
CA LEU A 260 -26.08 6.35 -2.56
C LEU A 260 -26.25 6.95 -3.96
N HIS A 261 -26.84 8.14 -4.02
CA HIS A 261 -27.12 8.85 -5.27
C HIS A 261 -25.86 9.45 -5.92
N PHE A 262 -24.74 9.49 -5.21
CA PHE A 262 -23.47 9.99 -5.74
C PHE A 262 -22.73 8.93 -6.56
N ASP A 263 -22.04 9.40 -7.60
CA ASP A 263 -21.12 8.59 -8.39
C ASP A 263 -20.04 7.94 -7.52
N LEU A 264 -19.48 6.83 -8.01
CA LEU A 264 -18.47 6.05 -7.30
C LEU A 264 -17.28 6.90 -6.82
N LYS A 265 -16.80 7.85 -7.64
CA LYS A 265 -15.68 8.73 -7.31
C LYS A 265 -15.99 9.65 -6.11
N TRP A 266 -17.21 10.16 -6.02
CA TRP A 266 -17.62 11.09 -4.97
C TRP A 266 -17.89 10.33 -3.68
N ARG A 267 -18.50 9.14 -3.77
CA ARG A 267 -18.60 8.22 -2.63
C ARG A 267 -17.23 7.84 -2.10
N PHE A 268 -16.26 7.54 -2.98
CA PHE A 268 -14.89 7.25 -2.58
C PHE A 268 -14.24 8.41 -1.83
N ALA A 269 -14.35 9.63 -2.36
CA ALA A 269 -13.86 10.84 -1.70
C ALA A 269 -14.53 11.06 -0.34
N LEU A 270 -15.84 10.78 -0.21
CA LEU A 270 -16.55 10.86 1.07
C LEU A 270 -16.10 9.79 2.07
N TYR A 271 -15.86 8.54 1.65
CA TYR A 271 -15.32 7.54 2.57
C TYR A 271 -13.97 7.98 3.11
N LEU A 272 -13.10 8.52 2.25
CA LEU A 272 -11.80 9.04 2.65
C LEU A 272 -11.93 10.22 3.60
N LEU A 273 -12.76 11.20 3.26
CA LEU A 273 -12.97 12.37 4.09
C LEU A 273 -13.46 11.98 5.49
N ILE A 274 -14.53 11.18 5.57
CA ILE A 274 -15.12 10.78 6.85
C ILE A 274 -14.16 9.88 7.63
N GLY A 275 -13.53 8.91 6.97
CA GLY A 275 -12.52 8.05 7.57
C GLY A 275 -11.36 8.85 8.13
N SER A 276 -10.75 9.74 7.34
CA SER A 276 -9.63 10.58 7.76
C SER A 276 -9.99 11.53 8.89
N LEU A 277 -11.19 12.15 8.87
CA LEU A 277 -11.64 13.06 9.92
C LEU A 277 -11.71 12.39 11.30
N ILE A 278 -11.96 11.08 11.36
CA ILE A 278 -12.03 10.32 12.61
C ILE A 278 -10.66 9.69 12.94
N THR A 279 -10.04 9.09 11.93
CA THR A 279 -8.80 8.34 12.08
C THR A 279 -7.62 9.23 12.41
N TYR A 280 -7.50 10.41 11.81
CA TYR A 280 -6.37 11.30 12.05
C TYR A 280 -6.28 11.81 13.50
N PRO A 281 -7.38 12.31 14.12
CA PRO A 281 -7.34 12.68 15.54
C PRO A 281 -7.05 11.49 16.46
N LEU A 282 -7.58 10.30 16.16
CA LEU A 282 -7.33 9.11 16.96
C LEU A 282 -5.87 8.65 16.85
N GLU A 283 -5.31 8.63 15.64
CA GLU A 283 -3.89 8.32 15.41
C GLU A 283 -2.99 9.33 16.14
N SER A 284 -3.31 10.62 16.03
CA SER A 284 -2.62 11.68 16.76
C SER A 284 -2.65 11.44 18.27
N TRP A 285 -3.82 11.08 18.81
CA TRP A 285 -3.98 10.79 20.23
C TRP A 285 -3.16 9.57 20.66
N LEU A 286 -3.17 8.50 19.88
CA LEU A 286 -2.38 7.28 20.14
C LEU A 286 -0.87 7.58 20.14
N MET A 287 -0.39 8.40 19.21
CA MET A 287 1.02 8.82 19.18
C MET A 287 1.40 9.68 20.39
N ILE A 288 0.59 10.69 20.72
CA ILE A 288 0.86 11.61 21.83
C ILE A 288 0.94 10.87 23.17
N HIS A 289 0.11 9.85 23.36
CA HIS A 289 0.10 9.04 24.59
C HIS A 289 1.08 7.86 24.54
N GLY A 290 1.86 7.72 23.47
CA GLY A 290 2.84 6.66 23.32
C GLY A 290 2.23 5.27 23.23
N TYR A 291 1.00 5.13 22.70
CA TYR A 291 0.43 3.82 22.36
C TYR A 291 0.86 3.35 20.97
N ARG A 292 1.22 4.29 20.09
CA ARG A 292 1.63 4.02 18.71
C ARG A 292 2.91 4.78 18.40
N VAL A 293 4.01 4.04 18.31
CA VAL A 293 5.37 4.60 18.23
C VAL A 293 5.98 4.23 16.89
N TYR A 294 6.45 5.25 16.15
CA TYR A 294 7.11 5.06 14.86
C TYR A 294 8.59 4.73 15.08
N GLY A 295 9.12 3.79 14.28
CA GLY A 295 10.51 3.36 14.37
C GLY A 295 11.53 4.45 14.00
N PRO A 296 12.81 4.29 14.38
CA PRO A 296 13.90 5.21 14.04
C PRO A 296 14.00 5.53 12.55
N SER A 297 13.93 4.53 11.66
CA SER A 297 13.98 4.73 10.21
C SER A 297 12.80 5.55 9.70
N ALA A 298 11.62 5.38 10.29
CA ALA A 298 10.42 6.15 9.92
C ALA A 298 10.51 7.60 10.38
N THR A 299 10.94 7.82 11.62
CA THR A 299 11.08 9.16 12.19
C THR A 299 12.23 9.96 11.56
N ALA A 300 13.34 9.32 11.20
CA ALA A 300 14.41 9.90 10.38
C ALA A 300 13.90 10.37 9.01
N ASN A 301 12.81 9.75 8.53
CA ASN A 301 12.15 10.11 7.30
C ASN A 301 11.09 11.21 7.43
N PHE A 302 10.92 11.84 8.58
CA PHE A 302 10.07 13.03 8.68
C PHE A 302 10.81 14.30 8.21
N SER A 303 10.08 15.21 7.60
CA SER A 303 10.59 16.50 7.12
C SER A 303 10.89 17.50 8.24
N GLY A 304 10.42 17.20 9.46
CA GLY A 304 10.48 18.12 10.61
C GLY A 304 9.30 19.09 10.68
N PHE A 305 8.42 19.13 9.66
CA PHE A 305 7.18 19.89 9.73
C PHE A 305 6.14 19.16 10.59
N ILE A 306 5.50 19.91 11.48
CA ILE A 306 4.45 19.42 12.39
C ILE A 306 3.11 20.08 12.07
N THR A 307 2.01 19.38 12.35
CA THR A 307 0.67 19.93 12.19
C THR A 307 0.36 20.94 13.29
N PRO A 308 -0.36 22.05 12.98
CA PRO A 308 -0.55 23.14 13.94
C PRO A 308 -1.46 22.77 15.12
N VAL A 309 -2.34 21.77 14.96
CA VAL A 309 -3.33 21.41 15.98
C VAL A 309 -2.80 20.31 16.90
N THR A 310 -2.37 19.19 16.34
CA THR A 310 -1.97 18.01 17.14
C THR A 310 -0.47 17.90 17.33
N HIS A 311 0.34 18.78 16.72
CA HIS A 311 1.80 18.80 16.83
C HIS A 311 2.47 17.47 16.43
N ILE A 312 1.82 16.69 15.56
CA ILE A 312 2.40 15.47 15.00
C ILE A 312 3.06 15.74 13.64
N PRO A 313 3.99 14.89 13.19
CA PRO A 313 4.64 15.04 11.88
C PRO A 313 3.63 15.09 10.73
N ILE A 314 3.87 15.98 9.76
CA ILE A 314 2.95 16.18 8.63
C ILE A 314 2.82 14.92 7.76
N GLU A 315 3.86 14.09 7.70
CA GLU A 315 3.86 12.81 6.99
C GLU A 315 2.77 11.87 7.51
N VAL A 316 2.53 11.86 8.83
CA VAL A 316 1.46 11.06 9.43
C VAL A 316 0.10 11.58 8.99
N ALA A 317 -0.08 12.90 8.93
CA ALA A 317 -1.32 13.52 8.48
C ALA A 317 -1.65 13.17 7.02
N PHE A 318 -0.65 13.10 6.15
CA PHE A 318 -0.81 12.68 4.75
C PHE A 318 -0.91 11.15 4.58
N ALA A 319 -0.25 10.38 5.44
CA ALA A 319 -0.31 8.92 5.40
C ALA A 319 -1.74 8.42 5.65
N VAL A 320 -2.47 9.04 6.59
CA VAL A 320 -3.85 8.65 6.95
C VAL A 320 -4.79 8.50 5.75
N PRO A 321 -5.08 9.54 4.95
CA PRO A 321 -5.94 9.41 3.78
C PRO A 321 -5.36 8.45 2.72
N MET A 322 -4.04 8.36 2.61
CA MET A 322 -3.37 7.52 1.62
C MET A 322 -3.57 6.02 1.90
N TYR A 323 -3.35 5.55 3.12
CA TYR A 323 -3.61 4.14 3.42
C TYR A 323 -5.09 3.81 3.47
N LEU A 324 -5.92 4.75 3.95
CA LEU A 324 -7.37 4.59 3.90
C LEU A 324 -7.84 4.40 2.45
N ALA A 325 -7.21 5.04 1.47
CA ALA A 325 -7.53 4.84 0.06
C ALA A 325 -7.32 3.38 -0.38
N LEU A 326 -6.19 2.77 0.01
CA LEU A 326 -5.92 1.37 -0.31
C LEU A 326 -6.89 0.42 0.41
N VAL A 327 -7.09 0.60 1.72
CA VAL A 327 -7.96 -0.26 2.53
C VAL A 327 -9.42 -0.14 2.12
N ILE A 328 -9.94 1.08 1.96
CA ILE A 328 -11.32 1.32 1.53
C ILE A 328 -11.53 0.76 0.13
N ALA A 329 -10.60 0.98 -0.81
CA ALA A 329 -10.76 0.43 -2.15
C ALA A 329 -10.73 -1.10 -2.15
N PHE A 330 -9.90 -1.73 -1.30
CA PHE A 330 -9.93 -3.17 -1.07
C PHE A 330 -11.30 -3.65 -0.59
N ILE A 331 -11.84 -3.01 0.44
CA ILE A 331 -13.15 -3.37 1.00
C ILE A 331 -14.25 -3.21 -0.06
N ARG A 332 -14.32 -2.03 -0.69
CA ARG A 332 -15.36 -1.73 -1.68
C ARG A 332 -15.26 -2.64 -2.91
N TYR A 333 -14.05 -2.96 -3.37
CA TYR A 333 -13.84 -3.89 -4.48
C TYR A 333 -14.48 -5.25 -4.16
N TRP A 334 -14.13 -5.85 -3.02
CA TRP A 334 -14.64 -7.16 -2.63
C TRP A 334 -16.14 -7.18 -2.38
N GLU A 335 -16.67 -6.14 -1.73
CA GLU A 335 -18.12 -6.00 -1.58
C GLU A 335 -18.84 -5.97 -2.92
N ILE A 336 -18.40 -5.11 -3.85
CA ILE A 336 -19.00 -4.99 -5.20
C ILE A 336 -18.94 -6.32 -5.95
N VAL A 337 -17.78 -7.01 -5.94
CA VAL A 337 -17.61 -8.30 -6.62
C VAL A 337 -18.54 -9.36 -6.07
N LEU A 338 -18.65 -9.47 -4.73
CA LEU A 338 -19.48 -10.49 -4.08
C LEU A 338 -20.98 -10.18 -4.22
N ASP A 339 -21.35 -8.90 -4.18
CA ASP A 339 -22.73 -8.43 -4.32
C ASP A 339 -23.27 -8.59 -5.73
N ASN A 340 -22.45 -8.28 -6.73
CA ASN A 340 -22.85 -8.33 -8.14
C ASN A 340 -22.50 -9.68 -8.81
N LYS A 341 -21.95 -10.65 -8.05
CA LYS A 341 -21.56 -11.99 -8.53
C LYS A 341 -20.66 -11.94 -9.79
N LEU A 342 -19.66 -11.05 -9.77
CA LEU A 342 -18.78 -10.73 -10.90
C LEU A 342 -17.60 -11.70 -11.10
#